data_AF-K2BTF2-F1
#
_entry.id   AF-K2BTF2-F1
#
_cell.length_a   1.000
_cell.length_b   1.000
_cell.length_c   1.000
_cell.angle_alpha   90.00
_cell.angle_beta   90.00
_cell.angle_gamma   90.00
#
_symmetry.space_group_name_H-M   'P 1'
#
loop_
_entity.id
_entity.type
_entity.pdbx_description
1 polymer ?
#
loop_
_entity_poly.entity_id
_entity_poly.type
_entity_poly.pdbx_seq_one_letter_code
_entity_poly.pdbx_strand_id
1 'polypeptide(L)'
;MSLKINQNVLSISTYGAVSQTAARLEKSIQKLSSGLRINSAADDAAGLAISEKMRRQIRGLSRAVLNAQDGISMIQTAEGALGESHSILQRMRELAIQASNDTLTSNDRLEIQKEVNQLKLDLDRIAKNTEFNTKKLLDGSQTALISASSNSVAGLVNGSASGTGGSYDVSLELLRGGIAEMQRSQIFSLKDSEGLADGGTQLQSIAQFYDANGVFVLDTPQTVTLTGNGNTASVNLDGQMTLDNLAAALQNAMVSKSGLALQNSRVATINTVQSQVAGMGGYLQIISGSIGEAGSISMSADQKVLDAMGVNVSREAVDNRVAVEVHDDQGNVRTANVEGTVASSLLNGIDLEFTSQAAQIAGTQGLEQGLLIATASEFVISAGGFSVTVEVSSGLWSMEGLARQINDEIETVTAVGLNASVVEGEIRISYEKSATAAVSIASTIKISGLSGDADRIGLVAGTYSGFVDANKDKAYV
;
A
#
# COMPACT_ATOMS: atom_id res chain seq x y z
N MET A 1 -95.30 14.55 64.95
CA MET A 1 -94.43 13.46 64.46
C MET A 1 -95.32 12.31 64.00
N SER A 2 -95.32 12.00 62.69
CA SER A 2 -96.10 10.89 62.13
C SER A 2 -95.23 9.63 62.16
N LEU A 3 -95.57 8.64 63.00
CA LEU A 3 -95.01 7.30 62.89
C LEU A 3 -95.74 6.55 61.77
N LYS A 4 -95.03 6.28 60.67
CA LYS A 4 -95.49 5.40 59.60
C LYS A 4 -94.82 4.03 59.75
N ILE A 5 -95.62 2.96 59.85
CA ILE A 5 -95.14 1.59 60.10
C ILE A 5 -94.67 0.88 58.81
N ASN A 6 -95.28 1.21 57.64
CA ASN A 6 -94.93 0.57 56.36
C ASN A 6 -93.57 1.00 55.77
N GLN A 7 -93.07 2.19 56.10
CA GLN A 7 -91.77 2.68 55.64
C GLN A 7 -90.97 3.17 56.83
N ASN A 8 -90.05 2.35 57.33
CA ASN A 8 -89.19 2.73 58.44
C ASN A 8 -88.01 3.59 57.94
N VAL A 9 -88.24 4.89 57.88
CA VAL A 9 -87.26 5.88 57.39
C VAL A 9 -85.98 5.88 58.25
N LEU A 10 -86.09 5.61 59.55
CA LEU A 10 -84.93 5.49 60.43
C LEU A 10 -84.07 4.28 60.02
N SER A 11 -84.68 3.11 59.78
CA SER A 11 -83.96 1.92 59.30
C SER A 11 -83.31 2.10 57.92
N ILE A 12 -83.92 2.87 57.02
CA ILE A 12 -83.34 3.16 55.70
C ILE A 12 -82.14 4.09 55.85
N SER A 13 -82.24 5.11 56.71
CA SER A 13 -81.14 6.03 56.99
C SER A 13 -79.95 5.33 57.67
N THR A 14 -80.22 4.42 58.61
CA THR A 14 -79.17 3.62 59.26
C THR A 14 -78.56 2.60 58.30
N TYR A 15 -79.34 1.97 57.42
CA TYR A 15 -78.82 1.09 56.37
C TYR A 15 -77.90 1.84 55.39
N GLY A 16 -78.28 3.07 54.98
CA GLY A 16 -77.41 3.93 54.17
C GLY A 16 -76.08 4.27 54.85
N ALA A 17 -76.12 4.59 56.16
CA ALA A 17 -74.90 4.86 56.94
C ALA A 17 -74.01 3.61 57.11
N VAL A 18 -74.62 2.44 57.33
CA VAL A 18 -73.89 1.15 57.40
C VAL A 18 -73.26 0.81 56.05
N SER A 19 -73.98 1.00 54.94
CA SER A 19 -73.45 0.79 53.59
C SER A 19 -72.24 1.69 53.28
N GLN A 20 -72.31 2.98 53.64
CA GLN A 20 -71.16 3.89 53.51
C GLN A 20 -69.98 3.46 54.39
N THR A 21 -70.25 2.95 55.60
CA THR A 21 -69.21 2.47 56.52
C THR A 21 -68.55 1.19 55.98
N ALA A 22 -69.34 0.26 55.44
CA ALA A 22 -68.83 -0.95 54.79
C ALA A 22 -67.92 -0.61 53.60
N ALA A 23 -68.31 0.32 52.74
CA ALA A 23 -67.49 0.77 51.61
C ALA A 23 -66.17 1.44 52.04
N ARG A 24 -66.18 2.21 53.14
CA ARG A 24 -64.96 2.80 53.73
C ARG A 24 -64.03 1.74 54.34
N LEU A 25 -64.60 0.73 55.00
CA LEU A 25 -63.86 -0.39 55.56
C LEU A 25 -63.21 -1.20 54.44
N GLU A 26 -63.96 -1.53 53.39
CA GLU A 26 -63.45 -2.25 52.21
C GLU A 26 -62.28 -1.50 51.56
N LYS A 27 -62.41 -0.18 51.36
CA LYS A 27 -61.32 0.66 50.84
C LYS A 27 -60.09 0.69 51.76
N SER A 28 -60.29 0.67 53.07
CA SER A 28 -59.19 0.60 54.05
C SER A 28 -58.49 -0.76 54.02
N ILE A 29 -59.25 -1.85 53.89
CA ILE A 29 -58.72 -3.20 53.70
C ILE A 29 -57.93 -3.30 52.38
N GLN A 30 -58.43 -2.68 51.30
CA GLN A 30 -57.73 -2.66 50.01
C GLN A 30 -56.39 -1.90 50.08
N LYS A 31 -56.32 -0.79 50.82
CA LYS A 31 -55.06 -0.06 51.06
C LYS A 31 -54.11 -0.84 51.94
N LEU A 32 -54.61 -1.52 52.97
CA LEU A 32 -53.81 -2.37 53.84
C LEU A 32 -53.24 -3.57 53.07
N SER A 33 -54.04 -4.20 52.23
CA SER A 33 -53.64 -5.36 51.42
C SER A 33 -52.65 -5.01 50.32
N SER A 34 -52.75 -3.82 49.72
CA SER A 34 -51.81 -3.35 48.69
C SER A 34 -50.56 -2.69 49.27
N GLY A 35 -50.61 -2.22 50.52
CA GLY A 35 -49.57 -1.38 51.12
C GLY A 35 -49.46 0.01 50.50
N LEU A 36 -50.35 0.38 49.57
CA LEU A 36 -50.32 1.65 48.85
C LEU A 36 -51.40 2.60 49.37
N ARG A 37 -51.00 3.83 49.70
CA ARG A 37 -51.93 4.89 50.14
C ARG A 37 -52.91 5.31 49.04
N ILE A 38 -52.48 5.29 47.78
CA ILE A 38 -53.27 5.65 46.58
C ILE A 38 -53.33 4.41 45.69
N ASN A 39 -54.51 3.81 45.57
CA ASN A 39 -54.69 2.56 44.83
C ASN A 39 -55.51 2.72 43.54
N SER A 40 -56.27 3.81 43.42
CA SER A 40 -57.08 4.14 42.24
C SER A 40 -57.02 5.64 41.92
N ALA A 41 -57.31 6.03 40.68
CA ALA A 41 -57.36 7.43 40.27
C ALA A 41 -58.48 8.22 40.99
N ALA A 42 -59.49 7.51 41.52
CA ALA A 42 -60.57 8.11 42.30
C ALA A 42 -60.15 8.52 43.73
N ASP A 43 -59.00 8.04 44.21
CA ASP A 43 -58.47 8.40 45.54
C ASP A 43 -57.70 9.71 45.52
N ASP A 44 -56.84 9.88 44.52
CA ASP A 44 -56.02 11.07 44.27
C ASP A 44 -55.43 10.99 42.85
N ALA A 45 -56.10 11.63 41.88
CA ALA A 45 -55.67 11.58 40.48
C ALA A 45 -54.29 12.24 40.26
N ALA A 46 -54.00 13.34 40.97
CA ALA A 46 -52.73 14.05 40.85
C ALA A 46 -51.59 13.26 41.50
N GLY A 47 -51.82 12.71 42.70
CA GLY A 47 -50.86 11.85 43.40
C GLY A 47 -50.57 10.56 42.65
N LEU A 48 -51.59 9.92 42.05
CA LEU A 48 -51.40 8.76 41.18
C LEU A 48 -50.56 9.12 39.95
N ALA A 49 -50.87 10.21 39.25
CA ALA A 49 -50.12 10.66 38.08
C ALA A 49 -48.64 10.96 38.39
N ILE A 50 -48.35 11.62 39.52
CA ILE A 50 -46.98 11.87 39.98
C ILE A 50 -46.29 10.56 40.34
N SER A 51 -46.97 9.65 41.05
CA SER A 51 -46.39 8.35 41.43
C SER A 51 -46.07 7.48 40.21
N GLU A 52 -46.91 7.49 39.18
CA GLU A 52 -46.66 6.78 37.92
C GLU A 52 -45.56 7.46 37.09
N LYS A 53 -45.46 8.79 37.12
CA LYS A 53 -44.29 9.51 36.56
C LYS A 53 -42.99 9.07 37.25
N MET A 54 -42.96 9.02 38.58
CA MET A 54 -41.79 8.56 39.33
C MET A 54 -41.48 7.09 39.07
N ARG A 55 -42.49 6.20 39.02
CA ARG A 55 -42.30 4.79 38.65
C ARG A 55 -41.70 4.64 37.26
N ARG A 56 -42.16 5.44 36.27
CA ARG A 56 -41.56 5.47 34.93
C ARG A 56 -40.12 5.97 34.96
N GLN A 57 -39.84 7.04 35.71
CA GLN A 57 -38.48 7.56 35.86
C GLN A 57 -37.55 6.54 36.53
N ILE A 58 -38.00 5.84 37.58
CA ILE A 58 -37.23 4.79 38.24
C ILE A 58 -36.91 3.67 37.26
N ARG A 59 -37.91 3.16 36.52
CA ARG A 59 -37.67 2.13 35.49
C ARG A 59 -36.71 2.60 34.40
N GLY A 60 -36.84 3.86 33.97
CA GLY A 60 -35.93 4.50 33.02
C GLY A 60 -34.49 4.59 33.55
N LEU A 61 -34.33 5.04 34.79
CA LEU A 61 -33.04 5.14 35.46
C LEU A 61 -32.41 3.76 35.67
N SER A 62 -33.17 2.76 36.09
CA SER A 62 -32.67 1.39 36.22
C SER A 62 -32.13 0.84 34.89
N ARG A 63 -32.78 1.16 33.76
CA ARG A 63 -32.25 0.82 32.43
C ARG A 63 -31.03 1.65 32.06
N ALA A 64 -31.01 2.95 32.38
CA ALA A 64 -29.83 3.79 32.16
C ALA A 64 -28.61 3.29 32.94
N VAL A 65 -28.78 2.81 34.18
CA VAL A 65 -27.72 2.21 34.99
C VAL A 65 -27.17 0.93 34.32
N LEU A 66 -28.03 0.05 33.83
CA LEU A 66 -27.60 -1.14 33.10
C LEU A 66 -26.84 -0.76 31.81
N ASN A 67 -27.35 0.20 31.03
CA ASN A 67 -26.65 0.68 29.84
C ASN A 67 -25.29 1.31 30.17
N ALA A 68 -25.17 2.00 31.31
CA ALA A 68 -23.90 2.54 31.78
C ALA A 68 -22.91 1.44 32.19
N GLN A 69 -23.39 0.34 32.80
CA GLN A 69 -22.58 -0.84 33.09
C GLN A 69 -22.07 -1.50 31.82
N ASP A 70 -22.93 -1.67 30.80
CA ASP A 70 -22.51 -2.17 29.49
C ASP A 70 -21.44 -1.26 28.86
N GLY A 71 -21.60 0.06 28.99
CA GLY A 71 -20.60 1.04 28.56
C GLY A 71 -19.25 0.89 29.29
N ILE A 72 -19.28 0.64 30.60
CA ILE A 72 -18.07 0.37 31.40
C ILE A 72 -17.41 -0.92 30.92
N SER A 73 -18.16 -2.00 30.71
CA SER A 73 -17.61 -3.26 30.20
C SER A 73 -17.01 -3.12 28.80
N MET A 74 -17.62 -2.31 27.93
CA MET A 74 -17.07 -1.98 26.62
C MET A 74 -15.72 -1.24 26.74
N ILE A 75 -15.64 -0.23 27.61
CA ILE A 75 -14.40 0.53 27.85
C ILE A 75 -13.31 -0.37 28.44
N GLN A 76 -13.64 -1.23 29.41
CA GLN A 76 -12.67 -2.17 29.99
C GLN A 76 -12.12 -3.16 28.96
N THR A 77 -12.96 -3.59 28.02
CA THR A 77 -12.51 -4.46 26.91
C THR A 77 -11.53 -3.72 26.01
N ALA A 78 -11.81 -2.46 25.67
CA ALA A 78 -10.90 -1.61 24.90
C ALA A 78 -9.60 -1.32 25.66
N GLU A 79 -9.67 -1.02 26.97
CA GLU A 79 -8.51 -0.76 27.83
C GLU A 79 -7.60 -1.99 27.94
N GLY A 80 -8.17 -3.19 28.11
CA GLY A 80 -7.40 -4.43 28.11
C GLY A 80 -6.65 -4.67 26.79
N ALA A 81 -7.31 -4.42 25.66
CA ALA A 81 -6.67 -4.51 24.35
C ALA A 81 -5.55 -3.48 24.16
N LEU A 82 -5.76 -2.23 24.60
CA LEU A 82 -4.74 -1.17 24.56
C LEU A 82 -3.56 -1.46 25.51
N GLY A 83 -3.81 -2.14 26.63
CA GLY A 83 -2.76 -2.65 27.50
C GLY A 83 -1.79 -3.58 26.76
N GLU A 84 -2.31 -4.47 25.92
CA GLU A 84 -1.46 -5.35 25.10
C GLU A 84 -0.80 -4.62 23.94
N SER A 85 -1.48 -3.66 23.30
CA SER A 85 -0.82 -2.78 22.33
C SER A 85 0.35 -2.01 22.98
N HIS A 86 0.22 -1.57 24.22
CA HIS A 86 1.29 -0.88 24.94
C HIS A 86 2.50 -1.80 25.22
N SER A 87 2.25 -3.02 25.71
CA SER A 87 3.29 -4.03 25.93
C SER A 87 4.04 -4.38 24.63
N ILE A 88 3.32 -4.54 23.52
CA ILE A 88 3.90 -4.79 22.19
C ILE A 88 4.79 -3.61 21.75
N LEU A 89 4.31 -2.37 21.87
CA LEU A 89 5.09 -1.19 21.48
C LEU A 89 6.34 -1.01 22.35
N GLN A 90 6.26 -1.34 23.65
CA GLN A 90 7.44 -1.35 24.50
C GLN A 90 8.47 -2.39 24.02
N ARG A 91 8.03 -3.59 23.66
CA ARG A 91 8.92 -4.62 23.09
C ARG A 91 9.54 -4.17 21.77
N MET A 92 8.77 -3.54 20.88
CA MET A 92 9.30 -2.96 19.62
C MET A 92 10.36 -1.89 19.90
N ARG A 93 10.18 -1.06 20.93
CA ARG A 93 11.19 -0.06 21.34
C ARG A 93 12.46 -0.72 21.86
N GLU A 94 12.36 -1.76 22.67
CA GLU A 94 13.53 -2.52 23.15
C GLU A 94 14.33 -3.10 21.99
N LEU A 95 13.65 -3.71 21.03
CA LEU A 95 14.24 -4.24 19.80
C LEU A 95 14.92 -3.16 18.95
N ALA A 96 14.31 -1.98 18.82
CA ALA A 96 14.90 -0.85 18.10
C ALA A 96 16.20 -0.36 18.77
N ILE A 97 16.21 -0.26 20.11
CA ILE A 97 17.43 0.11 20.87
C ILE A 97 18.50 -0.98 20.72
N GLN A 98 18.10 -2.25 20.74
CA GLN A 98 19.01 -3.37 20.53
C GLN A 98 19.63 -3.30 19.12
N ALA A 99 18.83 -3.10 18.08
CA ALA A 99 19.28 -3.01 16.69
C ALA A 99 20.22 -1.82 16.43
N SER A 100 20.14 -0.76 17.24
CA SER A 100 21.01 0.42 17.16
C SER A 100 22.44 0.19 17.66
N ASN A 101 22.74 -0.98 18.22
CA ASN A 101 24.09 -1.29 18.69
C ASN A 101 25.01 -1.74 17.53
N ASP A 102 26.09 -1.00 17.30
CA ASP A 102 27.07 -1.24 16.22
C ASP A 102 27.79 -2.60 16.31
N THR A 103 27.77 -3.26 17.48
CA THR A 103 28.38 -4.59 17.62
C THR A 103 27.56 -5.71 16.99
N LEU A 104 26.30 -5.45 16.61
CA LEU A 104 25.43 -6.44 15.97
C LEU A 104 25.76 -6.60 14.48
N THR A 105 25.71 -7.85 14.02
CA THR A 105 25.88 -8.16 12.61
C THR A 105 24.61 -7.77 11.82
N SER A 106 24.72 -7.69 10.49
CA SER A 106 23.55 -7.45 9.63
C SER A 106 22.47 -8.54 9.78
N ASN A 107 22.85 -9.77 10.13
CA ASN A 107 21.92 -10.87 10.37
C ASN A 107 21.13 -10.70 11.66
N ASP A 108 21.81 -10.28 12.74
CA ASP A 108 21.12 -10.05 14.02
C ASP A 108 20.07 -8.94 13.85
N ARG A 109 20.39 -7.89 13.07
CA ARG A 109 19.42 -6.84 12.71
C ARG A 109 18.27 -7.37 11.84
N LEU A 110 18.54 -8.30 10.93
CA LEU A 110 17.49 -8.92 10.11
C LEU A 110 16.52 -9.76 10.97
N GLU A 111 17.02 -10.53 11.92
CA GLU A 111 16.18 -11.31 12.84
C GLU A 111 15.36 -10.40 13.77
N ILE A 112 15.96 -9.32 14.28
CA ILE A 112 15.22 -8.30 15.04
C ILE A 112 14.11 -7.69 14.17
N GLN A 113 14.37 -7.39 12.90
CA GLN A 113 13.36 -6.85 11.99
C GLN A 113 12.19 -7.82 11.78
N LYS A 114 12.45 -9.13 11.72
CA LYS A 114 11.37 -10.14 11.64
C LYS A 114 10.48 -10.11 12.88
N GLU A 115 11.07 -10.03 14.07
CA GLU A 115 10.30 -9.91 15.33
C GLU A 115 9.46 -8.63 15.34
N VAL A 116 10.04 -7.50 14.94
CA VAL A 116 9.31 -6.21 14.79
C VAL A 116 8.15 -6.32 13.80
N ASN A 117 8.36 -6.97 12.64
CA ASN A 117 7.30 -7.18 11.66
C ASN A 117 6.16 -8.04 12.20
N GLN A 118 6.47 -9.10 12.96
CA GLN A 118 5.46 -9.94 13.61
C GLN A 118 4.67 -9.15 14.67
N LEU A 119 5.35 -8.35 15.49
CA LEU A 119 4.71 -7.48 16.48
C LEU A 119 3.79 -6.44 15.84
N LYS A 120 4.18 -5.88 14.68
CA LYS A 120 3.32 -4.98 13.89
C LYS A 120 2.04 -5.69 13.43
N LEU A 121 2.16 -6.90 12.88
CA LEU A 121 0.99 -7.70 12.46
C LEU A 121 0.07 -8.03 13.65
N ASP A 122 0.64 -8.32 14.82
CA ASP A 122 -0.14 -8.56 16.03
C ASP A 122 -0.87 -7.31 16.54
N LEU A 123 -0.25 -6.14 16.41
CA LEU A 123 -0.89 -4.85 16.74
C LEU A 123 -2.09 -4.59 15.80
N ASP A 124 -1.91 -4.79 14.49
CA ASP A 124 -2.99 -4.68 13.50
C ASP A 124 -4.13 -5.67 13.77
N ARG A 125 -3.79 -6.90 14.19
CA ARG A 125 -4.75 -7.93 14.58
C ARG A 125 -5.55 -7.52 15.80
N ILE A 126 -4.91 -6.96 16.84
CA ILE A 126 -5.61 -6.47 18.04
C ILE A 126 -6.56 -5.33 17.67
N ALA A 127 -6.13 -4.40 16.81
CA ALA A 127 -6.98 -3.29 16.37
C ALA A 127 -8.23 -3.77 15.61
N LYS A 128 -8.07 -4.71 14.67
CA LYS A 128 -9.17 -5.22 13.82
C LYS A 128 -10.08 -6.23 14.51
N ASN A 129 -9.57 -7.01 15.44
CA ASN A 129 -10.33 -8.11 16.05
C ASN A 129 -11.00 -7.73 17.39
N THR A 130 -10.53 -6.70 18.09
CA THR A 130 -11.16 -6.25 19.34
C THR A 130 -12.58 -5.76 19.10
N GLU A 131 -13.56 -6.48 19.66
CA GLU A 131 -14.97 -6.18 19.51
C GLU A 131 -15.77 -6.38 20.80
N PHE A 132 -16.84 -5.61 20.96
CA PHE A 132 -17.82 -5.77 22.03
C PHE A 132 -19.22 -5.80 21.41
N ASN A 133 -19.94 -6.91 21.63
CA ASN A 133 -21.27 -7.12 21.04
C ASN A 133 -21.29 -6.83 19.53
N THR A 134 -20.38 -7.48 18.80
CA THR A 134 -20.11 -7.35 17.34
C THR A 134 -19.68 -5.97 16.84
N LYS A 135 -19.50 -4.98 17.72
CA LYS A 135 -18.97 -3.66 17.36
C LYS A 135 -17.46 -3.64 17.51
N LYS A 136 -16.75 -3.30 16.44
CA LYS A 136 -15.30 -3.05 16.48
C LYS A 136 -15.03 -1.80 17.32
N LEU A 137 -14.00 -1.86 18.16
CA LEU A 137 -13.69 -0.79 19.12
C LEU A 137 -12.47 0.05 18.74
N LEU A 138 -11.49 -0.55 18.06
CA LEU A 138 -10.16 0.03 17.87
C LEU A 138 -9.78 0.24 16.40
N ASP A 139 -10.73 0.07 15.47
CA ASP A 139 -10.50 0.21 14.02
C ASP A 139 -10.88 1.60 13.46
N GLY A 140 -11.35 2.52 14.32
CA GLY A 140 -11.77 3.87 13.94
C GLY A 140 -13.16 3.96 13.27
N SER A 141 -13.78 2.83 12.89
CA SER A 141 -15.05 2.77 12.14
C SER A 141 -16.24 3.39 12.88
N GLN A 142 -16.17 3.41 14.21
CA GLN A 142 -17.24 3.92 15.08
C GLN A 142 -17.28 5.46 15.17
N THR A 143 -16.22 6.15 14.76
CA THR A 143 -16.09 7.61 14.89
C THR A 143 -16.59 8.35 13.65
N ALA A 144 -16.40 7.80 12.45
CA ALA A 144 -16.92 8.37 11.21
C ALA A 144 -17.29 7.28 10.19
N LEU A 145 -18.44 7.45 9.54
CA LEU A 145 -18.83 6.64 8.38
C LEU A 145 -18.17 7.25 7.15
N ILE A 146 -17.18 6.57 6.61
CA ILE A 146 -16.46 7.00 5.41
C ILE A 146 -16.89 6.10 4.24
N SER A 147 -17.29 6.72 3.14
CA SER A 147 -17.52 6.05 1.87
C SER A 147 -16.72 6.74 0.79
N ALA A 148 -15.88 5.99 0.09
CA ALA A 148 -15.18 6.47 -1.08
C ALA A 148 -15.92 6.03 -2.36
N SER A 149 -15.91 6.88 -3.38
CA SER A 149 -16.48 6.57 -4.70
C SER A 149 -15.56 5.66 -5.54
N SER A 150 -14.27 5.65 -5.22
CA SER A 150 -13.25 4.82 -5.86
C SER A 150 -12.70 3.79 -4.89
N ASN A 151 -12.31 2.61 -5.41
CA ASN A 151 -11.68 1.55 -4.63
C ASN A 151 -10.18 1.79 -4.37
N SER A 152 -9.63 2.88 -4.94
CA SER A 152 -8.21 3.26 -4.84
C SER A 152 -7.93 4.28 -3.74
N VAL A 153 -8.97 4.85 -3.11
CA VAL A 153 -8.85 5.82 -2.02
C VAL A 153 -9.75 5.34 -0.87
N ALA A 154 -9.21 5.29 0.34
CA ALA A 154 -9.93 4.98 1.56
C ALA A 154 -9.63 6.07 2.61
N GLY A 155 -10.61 6.42 3.44
CA GLY A 155 -10.35 7.27 4.59
C GLY A 155 -10.12 6.43 5.84
N LEU A 156 -9.02 6.67 6.53
CA LEU A 156 -8.67 6.08 7.82
C LEU A 156 -8.97 7.08 8.93
N VAL A 157 -9.77 6.68 9.92
CA VAL A 157 -10.10 7.56 11.05
C VAL A 157 -9.00 7.48 12.10
N ASN A 158 -8.19 8.52 12.22
CA ASN A 158 -7.06 8.62 13.16
C ASN A 158 -7.33 9.61 14.31
N GLY A 159 -8.56 10.11 14.44
CA GLY A 159 -8.91 11.03 15.52
C GLY A 159 -10.41 11.26 15.65
N SER A 160 -10.79 12.19 16.53
CA SER A 160 -12.16 12.68 16.58
C SER A 160 -12.46 13.44 15.30
N ALA A 161 -13.25 12.84 14.41
CA ALA A 161 -13.80 13.52 13.23
C ALA A 161 -14.83 14.56 13.68
N SER A 162 -14.35 15.68 14.24
CA SER A 162 -15.18 16.79 14.70
C SER A 162 -15.48 17.71 13.52
N GLY A 163 -16.44 17.29 12.69
CA GLY A 163 -16.97 18.07 11.58
C GLY A 163 -18.36 17.59 11.18
N THR A 164 -19.17 18.50 10.65
CA THR A 164 -20.41 18.11 9.95
C THR A 164 -20.00 17.25 8.76
N GLY A 165 -20.56 16.04 8.63
CA GLY A 165 -20.29 15.17 7.49
C GLY A 165 -20.54 15.91 6.18
N GLY A 166 -19.64 15.73 5.21
CA GLY A 166 -19.67 16.40 3.91
C GLY A 166 -19.03 15.51 2.86
N SER A 167 -19.38 15.74 1.60
CA SER A 167 -18.71 15.11 0.46
C SER A 167 -17.43 15.88 0.17
N TYR A 168 -16.33 15.15 0.06
CA TYR A 168 -15.03 15.71 -0.31
C TYR A 168 -14.62 15.15 -1.66
N ASP A 169 -14.17 16.02 -2.56
CA ASP A 169 -13.52 15.57 -3.79
C ASP A 169 -12.02 15.48 -3.53
N VAL A 170 -11.43 14.33 -3.87
CA VAL A 170 -10.02 14.03 -3.61
C VAL A 170 -9.33 13.87 -4.95
N SER A 171 -8.50 14.83 -5.31
CA SER A 171 -7.61 14.75 -6.46
C SER A 171 -6.21 14.33 -6.01
N LEU A 172 -5.62 13.39 -6.75
CA LEU A 172 -4.24 12.94 -6.54
C LEU A 172 -3.42 13.30 -7.78
N GLU A 173 -2.29 13.95 -7.57
CA GLU A 173 -1.32 14.27 -8.62
C GLU A 173 0.04 13.65 -8.29
N LEU A 174 0.60 12.89 -9.23
CA LEU A 174 1.93 12.28 -9.06
C LEU A 174 3.02 13.33 -9.32
N LEU A 175 3.63 13.86 -8.26
CA LEU A 175 4.75 14.80 -8.35
C LEU A 175 6.05 14.10 -8.75
N ARG A 176 6.29 12.90 -8.22
CA ARG A 176 7.45 12.08 -8.57
C ARG A 176 7.07 10.60 -8.52
N GLY A 177 7.27 9.90 -9.63
CA GLY A 177 7.24 8.45 -9.67
C GLY A 177 8.31 7.87 -8.76
N GLY A 178 7.91 6.96 -7.88
CA GLY A 178 8.83 6.22 -7.05
C GLY A 178 9.63 5.21 -7.88
N ILE A 179 10.63 4.63 -7.24
CA ILE A 179 11.57 3.70 -7.86
C ILE A 179 11.41 2.34 -7.20
N ALA A 180 11.37 1.27 -8.00
CA ALA A 180 11.39 -0.09 -7.48
C ALA A 180 12.81 -0.53 -7.11
N GLU A 181 12.91 -1.31 -6.04
CA GLU A 181 14.17 -1.90 -5.59
C GLU A 181 14.79 -2.78 -6.69
N MET A 182 16.10 -2.67 -6.86
CA MET A 182 16.88 -3.59 -7.68
C MET A 182 17.99 -4.21 -6.85
N GLN A 183 17.99 -5.53 -6.77
CA GLN A 183 19.05 -6.31 -6.16
C GLN A 183 19.84 -7.06 -7.22
N ARG A 184 21.13 -7.26 -6.94
CA ARG A 184 22.02 -8.04 -7.78
C ARG A 184 22.79 -9.01 -6.91
N SER A 185 22.91 -10.26 -7.35
CA SER A 185 23.86 -11.20 -6.76
C SER A 185 25.29 -10.79 -7.09
N GLN A 186 26.24 -11.42 -6.41
CA GLN A 186 27.60 -11.40 -6.88
C GLN A 186 27.72 -12.13 -8.23
N ILE A 187 28.83 -11.88 -8.92
CA ILE A 187 29.16 -12.56 -10.17
C ILE A 187 29.55 -14.00 -9.86
N PHE A 188 28.85 -14.96 -10.45
CA PHE A 188 29.13 -16.38 -10.33
C PHE A 188 30.15 -16.82 -11.38
N SER A 189 31.16 -17.55 -10.93
CA SER A 189 32.19 -18.14 -11.78
C SER A 189 32.12 -19.66 -11.74
N LEU A 190 32.53 -20.30 -12.82
CA LEU A 190 32.62 -21.76 -12.88
C LEU A 190 33.73 -22.25 -11.93
N LYS A 191 33.48 -23.37 -11.26
CA LYS A 191 34.44 -23.98 -10.32
C LYS A 191 35.60 -24.66 -11.05
N ASP A 192 35.30 -25.45 -12.06
CA ASP A 192 36.25 -26.35 -12.73
C ASP A 192 36.76 -25.80 -14.08
N SER A 193 36.41 -24.54 -14.42
CA SER A 193 36.77 -23.91 -15.69
C SER A 193 36.93 -22.40 -15.53
N GLU A 194 37.76 -21.79 -16.39
CA GLU A 194 37.84 -20.33 -16.49
C GLU A 194 36.63 -19.81 -17.28
N GLY A 195 35.67 -19.23 -16.58
CA GLY A 195 34.47 -18.67 -17.18
C GLY A 195 33.45 -18.21 -16.15
N LEU A 196 32.53 -17.35 -16.59
CA LEU A 196 31.38 -16.94 -15.80
C LEU A 196 30.26 -17.96 -15.96
N ALA A 197 29.47 -18.15 -14.91
CA ALA A 197 28.30 -19.00 -14.98
C ALA A 197 27.25 -18.42 -15.93
N ASP A 198 26.42 -19.28 -16.51
CA ASP A 198 25.28 -18.90 -17.33
C ASP A 198 23.98 -19.50 -16.75
N GLY A 199 22.85 -19.25 -17.40
CA GLY A 199 21.55 -19.75 -16.97
C GLY A 199 21.45 -21.28 -16.84
N GLY A 200 22.19 -22.01 -17.68
CA GLY A 200 22.25 -23.48 -17.68
C GLY A 200 23.20 -24.07 -16.64
N THR A 201 24.06 -23.26 -16.04
CA THR A 201 25.05 -23.71 -15.06
C THR A 201 24.37 -24.15 -13.77
N GLN A 202 24.68 -25.36 -13.29
CA GLN A 202 24.19 -25.89 -12.02
C GLN A 202 24.86 -25.22 -10.82
N LEU A 203 24.15 -25.08 -9.70
CA LEU A 203 24.68 -24.44 -8.49
C LEU A 203 25.92 -25.18 -7.94
N GLN A 204 25.98 -26.51 -8.08
CA GLN A 204 27.17 -27.31 -7.74
C GLN A 204 28.40 -27.04 -8.61
N SER A 205 28.24 -26.40 -9.75
CA SER A 205 29.34 -26.03 -10.66
C SER A 205 29.81 -24.59 -10.47
N ILE A 206 29.25 -23.85 -9.50
CA ILE A 206 29.59 -22.46 -9.21
C ILE A 206 30.57 -22.39 -8.05
N ALA A 207 31.68 -21.67 -8.23
CA ALA A 207 32.76 -21.57 -7.26
C ALA A 207 32.31 -20.94 -5.92
N GLN A 208 31.42 -19.95 -5.97
CA GLN A 208 30.94 -19.20 -4.80
C GLN A 208 30.13 -20.05 -3.82
N PHE A 209 29.59 -21.19 -4.25
CA PHE A 209 28.87 -22.13 -3.37
C PHE A 209 29.81 -23.13 -2.67
N TYR A 210 31.12 -22.92 -2.75
CA TYR A 210 32.11 -23.67 -1.99
C TYR A 210 32.76 -22.76 -0.94
N ASP A 211 32.91 -23.27 0.27
CA ASP A 211 33.67 -22.55 1.31
C ASP A 211 35.19 -22.62 1.06
N ALA A 212 35.96 -21.91 1.87
CA ALA A 212 37.43 -21.88 1.78
C ALA A 212 38.10 -23.27 1.93
N ASN A 213 37.37 -24.26 2.47
CA ASN A 213 37.84 -25.64 2.62
C ASN A 213 37.41 -26.54 1.45
N GLY A 214 36.70 -25.99 0.45
CA GLY A 214 36.20 -26.73 -0.71
C GLY A 214 34.96 -27.57 -0.42
N VAL A 215 34.24 -27.31 0.67
CA VAL A 215 32.98 -27.99 0.99
C VAL A 215 31.82 -27.26 0.32
N PHE A 216 30.94 -28.02 -0.33
CA PHE A 216 29.77 -27.47 -1.00
C PHE A 216 28.70 -27.07 0.00
N VAL A 217 28.20 -25.83 -0.11
CA VAL A 217 27.24 -25.25 0.83
C VAL A 217 25.85 -25.91 0.74
N LEU A 218 25.48 -26.46 -0.42
CA LEU A 218 24.18 -27.11 -0.66
C LEU A 218 24.29 -28.65 -0.77
N ASP A 219 25.19 -29.28 -0.01
CA ASP A 219 25.29 -30.75 0.07
C ASP A 219 23.96 -31.39 0.54
N THR A 220 23.21 -30.65 1.36
CA THR A 220 21.79 -30.89 1.61
C THR A 220 20.97 -29.71 1.09
N PRO A 221 19.75 -29.93 0.59
CA PRO A 221 18.89 -28.85 0.16
C PRO A 221 18.66 -27.83 1.28
N GLN A 222 18.80 -26.54 0.96
CA GLN A 222 18.63 -25.44 1.90
C GLN A 222 17.45 -24.56 1.51
N THR A 223 16.77 -23.96 2.49
CA THR A 223 15.63 -23.07 2.23
C THR A 223 16.05 -21.60 2.34
N VAL A 224 15.77 -20.82 1.30
CA VAL A 224 15.83 -19.35 1.32
C VAL A 224 14.42 -18.82 1.52
N THR A 225 14.25 -17.96 2.52
CA THR A 225 12.99 -17.25 2.76
C THR A 225 13.13 -15.82 2.28
N LEU A 226 12.27 -15.41 1.35
CA LEU A 226 12.09 -14.04 0.93
C LEU A 226 10.98 -13.41 1.77
N THR A 227 11.14 -12.14 2.12
CA THR A 227 10.12 -11.33 2.81
C THR A 227 9.95 -10.02 2.06
N GLY A 228 8.71 -9.64 1.76
CA GLY A 228 8.37 -8.42 1.03
C GLY A 228 6.85 -8.23 0.96
N ASN A 229 6.39 -6.97 0.87
CA ASN A 229 4.96 -6.61 0.88
C ASN A 229 4.14 -7.23 2.04
N GLY A 230 4.77 -7.40 3.21
CA GLY A 230 4.14 -8.01 4.39
C GLY A 230 3.92 -9.53 4.32
N ASN A 231 4.38 -10.19 3.24
CA ASN A 231 4.28 -11.63 3.05
C ASN A 231 5.67 -12.29 3.08
N THR A 232 5.69 -13.61 3.22
CA THR A 232 6.91 -14.43 3.13
C THR A 232 6.75 -15.52 2.08
N ALA A 233 7.85 -15.87 1.41
CA ALA A 233 7.88 -16.93 0.42
C ALA A 233 9.17 -17.75 0.59
N SER A 234 9.07 -19.07 0.52
CA SER A 234 10.22 -19.96 0.67
C SER A 234 10.61 -20.59 -0.67
N VAL A 235 11.90 -20.61 -0.96
CA VAL A 235 12.50 -21.26 -2.12
C VAL A 235 13.51 -22.29 -1.62
N ASN A 236 13.35 -23.55 -2.03
CA ASN A 236 14.33 -24.58 -1.75
C ASN A 236 15.41 -24.58 -2.83
N LEU A 237 16.66 -24.47 -2.39
CA LEU A 237 17.86 -24.59 -3.19
C LEU A 237 18.39 -26.02 -3.12
N ASP A 238 18.64 -26.61 -4.28
CA ASP A 238 19.34 -27.89 -4.44
C ASP A 238 20.55 -27.67 -5.35
N GLY A 239 21.68 -28.33 -5.06
CA GLY A 239 22.90 -28.20 -5.86
C GLY A 239 22.74 -28.55 -7.34
N GLN A 240 21.77 -29.39 -7.68
CA GLN A 240 21.46 -29.77 -9.07
C GLN A 240 20.62 -28.73 -9.81
N MET A 241 20.05 -27.74 -9.13
CA MET A 241 19.32 -26.65 -9.78
C MET A 241 20.28 -25.84 -10.64
N THR A 242 19.80 -25.39 -11.80
CA THR A 242 20.51 -24.41 -12.62
C THR A 242 20.21 -22.99 -12.14
N LEU A 243 21.04 -22.02 -12.53
CA LEU A 243 20.80 -20.60 -12.27
C LEU A 243 19.45 -20.13 -12.83
N ASP A 244 19.02 -20.63 -13.99
CA ASP A 244 17.69 -20.33 -14.55
C ASP A 244 16.57 -20.94 -13.72
N ASN A 245 16.75 -22.16 -13.21
CA ASN A 245 15.75 -22.78 -12.31
C ASN A 245 15.66 -22.02 -10.99
N LEU A 246 16.78 -21.53 -10.46
CA LEU A 246 16.79 -20.66 -9.29
C LEU A 246 16.08 -19.33 -9.59
N ALA A 247 16.42 -18.68 -10.70
CA ALA A 247 15.76 -17.44 -11.11
C ALA A 247 14.24 -17.62 -11.27
N ALA A 248 13.81 -18.72 -11.89
CA ALA A 248 12.39 -19.06 -12.02
C ALA A 248 11.73 -19.35 -10.67
N ALA A 249 12.41 -20.03 -9.75
CA ALA A 249 11.88 -20.29 -8.40
C ALA A 249 11.71 -18.98 -7.60
N LEU A 250 12.71 -18.08 -7.65
CA LEU A 250 12.63 -16.74 -7.04
C LEU A 250 11.54 -15.89 -7.70
N GLN A 251 11.42 -15.93 -9.03
CA GLN A 251 10.37 -15.26 -9.78
C GLN A 251 8.97 -15.70 -9.33
N ASN A 252 8.76 -17.01 -9.18
CA ASN A 252 7.50 -17.56 -8.70
C ASN A 252 7.22 -17.17 -7.25
N ALA A 253 8.24 -17.20 -6.39
CA ALA A 253 8.13 -16.77 -5.00
C ALA A 253 7.75 -15.29 -4.87
N MET A 254 8.26 -14.41 -5.76
CA MET A 254 7.88 -13.00 -5.76
C MET A 254 6.47 -12.74 -6.29
N VAL A 255 6.10 -13.33 -7.43
CA VAL A 255 4.84 -12.96 -8.13
C VAL A 255 3.62 -13.72 -7.61
N SER A 256 3.79 -14.94 -7.09
CA SER A 256 2.64 -15.76 -6.68
C SER A 256 1.86 -15.15 -5.51
N LYS A 257 0.53 -15.36 -5.51
CA LYS A 257 -0.36 -14.92 -4.42
C LYS A 257 -0.07 -15.60 -3.08
N SER A 258 0.48 -16.82 -3.11
CA SER A 258 0.92 -17.56 -1.93
C SER A 258 2.37 -17.25 -1.54
N GLY A 259 3.08 -16.46 -2.34
CA GLY A 259 4.40 -15.93 -2.05
C GLY A 259 4.31 -14.45 -1.65
N LEU A 260 5.11 -13.58 -2.26
CA LEU A 260 5.15 -12.16 -1.89
C LEU A 260 4.02 -11.31 -2.50
N ALA A 261 3.33 -11.83 -3.52
CA ALA A 261 2.31 -11.10 -4.30
C ALA A 261 2.81 -9.79 -4.93
N LEU A 262 4.12 -9.67 -5.20
CA LEU A 262 4.74 -8.57 -5.91
C LEU A 262 4.57 -8.77 -7.42
N GLN A 263 3.39 -8.41 -7.94
CA GLN A 263 3.10 -8.51 -9.38
C GLN A 263 4.09 -7.66 -10.20
N ASN A 264 4.39 -8.09 -11.44
CA ASN A 264 5.37 -7.46 -12.34
C ASN A 264 6.83 -7.46 -11.88
N SER A 265 7.16 -8.18 -10.80
CA SER A 265 8.55 -8.39 -10.42
C SER A 265 9.27 -9.23 -11.48
N ARG A 266 10.59 -9.07 -11.58
CA ARG A 266 11.41 -9.81 -12.54
C ARG A 266 12.70 -10.30 -11.91
N VAL A 267 12.96 -11.59 -12.02
CA VAL A 267 14.27 -12.21 -11.79
C VAL A 267 14.81 -12.69 -13.12
N ALA A 268 16.05 -12.34 -13.40
CA ALA A 268 16.76 -12.82 -14.58
C ALA A 268 18.20 -13.18 -14.23
N THR A 269 18.69 -14.23 -14.87
CA THR A 269 20.12 -14.50 -15.00
C THR A 269 20.66 -13.59 -16.10
N ILE A 270 21.71 -12.82 -15.80
CA ILE A 270 22.34 -11.95 -16.79
C ILE A 270 23.66 -12.58 -17.20
N ASN A 271 23.78 -12.96 -18.47
CA ASN A 271 25.01 -13.49 -19.03
C ASN A 271 25.89 -12.37 -19.64
N THR A 272 27.11 -12.73 -20.02
CA THR A 272 28.11 -11.81 -20.60
C THR A 272 27.67 -11.18 -21.92
N VAL A 273 26.84 -11.89 -22.69
CA VAL A 273 26.28 -11.39 -23.96
C VAL A 273 25.23 -10.31 -23.70
N GLN A 274 24.39 -10.49 -22.68
CA GLN A 274 23.35 -9.54 -22.27
C GLN A 274 23.94 -8.31 -21.58
N SER A 275 25.01 -8.46 -20.81
CA SER A 275 25.67 -7.31 -20.18
C SER A 275 26.48 -6.47 -21.17
N GLN A 276 26.84 -7.02 -22.33
CA GLN A 276 27.70 -6.39 -23.36
C GLN A 276 29.07 -5.90 -22.85
N VAL A 277 29.47 -6.27 -21.64
CA VAL A 277 30.74 -5.89 -21.02
C VAL A 277 31.53 -7.16 -20.69
N ALA A 278 32.74 -7.26 -21.22
CA ALA A 278 33.62 -8.40 -20.97
C ALA A 278 33.93 -8.53 -19.47
N GLY A 279 33.73 -9.72 -18.91
CA GLY A 279 33.93 -9.99 -17.49
C GLY A 279 32.74 -9.61 -16.60
N MET A 280 31.63 -9.10 -17.15
CA MET A 280 30.40 -8.83 -16.42
C MET A 280 29.29 -9.76 -16.93
N GLY A 281 28.86 -10.70 -16.09
CA GLY A 281 27.88 -11.74 -16.43
C GLY A 281 27.79 -12.78 -15.33
N GLY A 282 26.89 -13.74 -15.44
CA GLY A 282 26.70 -14.80 -14.45
C GLY A 282 26.19 -14.30 -13.10
N TYR A 283 25.34 -13.28 -13.07
CA TYR A 283 24.68 -12.84 -11.82
C TYR A 283 23.16 -12.84 -11.98
N LEU A 284 22.46 -12.94 -10.85
CA LEU A 284 21.02 -12.78 -10.76
C LEU A 284 20.70 -11.30 -10.58
N GLN A 285 19.79 -10.80 -11.39
CA GLN A 285 19.18 -9.49 -11.23
C GLN A 285 17.74 -9.68 -10.78
N ILE A 286 17.39 -9.04 -9.67
CA ILE A 286 16.05 -9.10 -9.08
C ILE A 286 15.51 -7.69 -9.05
N ILE A 287 14.38 -7.48 -9.68
CA ILE A 287 13.69 -6.19 -9.75
C ILE A 287 12.32 -6.41 -9.13
N SER A 288 12.02 -5.64 -8.09
CA SER A 288 10.67 -5.64 -7.51
C SER A 288 9.68 -5.02 -8.50
N GLY A 289 8.49 -5.60 -8.58
CA GLY A 289 7.40 -5.05 -9.40
C GLY A 289 6.54 -4.03 -8.68
N SER A 290 6.77 -3.86 -7.37
CA SER A 290 6.17 -2.79 -6.58
C SER A 290 7.20 -1.69 -6.33
N ILE A 291 6.70 -0.46 -6.26
CA ILE A 291 7.50 0.74 -6.04
C ILE A 291 7.41 1.11 -4.56
N GLY A 292 8.49 1.72 -4.02
CA GLY A 292 8.50 2.21 -2.64
C GLY A 292 8.70 1.13 -1.59
N GLU A 293 8.37 1.43 -0.32
CA GLU A 293 8.61 0.53 0.82
C GLU A 293 7.94 -0.84 0.63
N ALA A 294 6.74 -0.87 0.04
CA ALA A 294 6.03 -2.11 -0.28
C ALA A 294 6.78 -3.01 -1.28
N GLY A 295 7.65 -2.42 -2.09
CA GLY A 295 8.52 -3.11 -3.03
C GLY A 295 9.83 -3.61 -2.43
N SER A 296 10.10 -3.36 -1.15
CA SER A 296 11.31 -3.83 -0.51
C SER A 296 11.35 -5.35 -0.40
N ILE A 297 12.48 -5.96 -0.74
CA ILE A 297 12.68 -7.41 -0.68
C ILE A 297 13.86 -7.71 0.24
N SER A 298 13.66 -8.59 1.21
CA SER A 298 14.74 -9.12 2.03
C SER A 298 14.83 -10.62 1.88
N MET A 299 16.04 -11.17 1.94
CA MET A 299 16.29 -12.60 1.90
C MET A 299 16.92 -13.06 3.22
N SER A 300 16.51 -14.25 3.66
CA SER A 300 17.06 -14.89 4.85
C SER A 300 17.26 -16.38 4.56
N ALA A 301 18.44 -16.89 4.88
CA ALA A 301 18.82 -18.29 4.73
C ALA A 301 20.00 -18.59 5.68
N ASP A 302 20.57 -19.80 5.60
CA ASP A 302 21.86 -20.08 6.23
C ASP A 302 22.93 -19.08 5.72
N GLN A 303 23.79 -18.62 6.61
CA GLN A 303 24.81 -17.61 6.31
C GLN A 303 25.68 -18.02 5.12
N LYS A 304 26.05 -19.30 5.02
CA LYS A 304 26.88 -19.78 3.92
C LYS A 304 26.17 -19.64 2.57
N VAL A 305 24.85 -19.80 2.55
CA VAL A 305 24.03 -19.64 1.34
C VAL A 305 23.91 -18.16 0.98
N LEU A 306 23.68 -17.28 1.97
CA LEU A 306 23.62 -15.83 1.74
C LEU A 306 24.95 -15.29 1.22
N ASP A 307 26.07 -15.72 1.80
CA ASP A 307 27.42 -15.36 1.36
C ASP A 307 27.72 -15.91 -0.04
N ALA A 308 27.28 -17.15 -0.33
CA ALA A 308 27.41 -17.76 -1.64
C ALA A 308 26.57 -17.04 -2.71
N MET A 309 25.38 -16.54 -2.38
CA MET A 309 24.57 -15.76 -3.32
C MET A 309 25.03 -14.29 -3.43
N GLY A 310 25.54 -13.70 -2.35
CA GLY A 310 26.08 -12.34 -2.33
C GLY A 310 25.11 -11.27 -2.86
N VAL A 311 23.82 -11.40 -2.55
CA VAL A 311 22.78 -10.47 -3.03
C VAL A 311 22.89 -9.13 -2.31
N ASN A 312 23.04 -8.06 -3.09
CA ASN A 312 23.14 -6.70 -2.60
C ASN A 312 22.14 -5.80 -3.30
N VAL A 313 21.67 -4.78 -2.57
CA VAL A 313 20.79 -3.73 -3.11
C VAL A 313 21.63 -2.82 -4.00
N SER A 314 21.41 -2.90 -5.31
CA SER A 314 22.06 -2.05 -6.31
C SER A 314 21.31 -0.74 -6.52
N ARG A 315 20.01 -0.70 -6.18
CA ARG A 315 19.16 0.49 -6.19
C ARG A 315 18.08 0.35 -5.14
N GLU A 316 18.02 1.31 -4.21
CA GLU A 316 17.02 1.32 -3.15
C GLU A 316 15.63 1.65 -3.69
N ALA A 317 14.60 1.12 -3.02
CA ALA A 317 13.23 1.49 -3.30
C ALA A 317 12.96 2.91 -2.79
N VAL A 318 12.18 3.67 -3.56
CA VAL A 318 11.80 5.03 -3.20
C VAL A 318 10.31 5.19 -3.43
N ASP A 319 9.58 5.71 -2.43
CA ASP A 319 8.14 5.91 -2.53
C ASP A 319 7.75 6.96 -3.57
N ASN A 320 6.51 6.85 -4.05
CA ASN A 320 5.90 7.90 -4.85
C ASN A 320 5.75 9.15 -3.99
N ARG A 321 5.96 10.31 -4.62
CA ARG A 321 5.58 11.59 -4.05
C ARG A 321 4.30 12.05 -4.71
N VAL A 322 3.23 12.16 -3.94
CA VAL A 322 1.89 12.49 -4.42
C VAL A 322 1.43 13.79 -3.76
N ALA A 323 0.93 14.73 -4.55
CA ALA A 323 0.13 15.83 -4.06
C ALA A 323 -1.30 15.35 -3.92
N VAL A 324 -1.83 15.40 -2.71
CA VAL A 324 -3.23 15.09 -2.42
C VAL A 324 -3.94 16.40 -2.16
N GLU A 325 -4.95 16.67 -2.96
CA GLU A 325 -5.80 17.84 -2.83
C GLU A 325 -7.21 17.41 -2.45
N VAL A 326 -7.73 18.04 -1.40
CA VAL A 326 -9.09 17.81 -0.91
C VAL A 326 -9.88 19.08 -1.09
N HIS A 327 -10.97 18.97 -1.84
CA HIS A 327 -11.96 20.02 -2.03
C HIS A 327 -13.17 19.72 -1.16
N ASP A 328 -13.57 20.67 -0.32
CA ASP A 328 -14.84 20.57 0.40
C ASP A 328 -16.02 21.06 -0.46
N ASP A 329 -17.24 20.85 0.05
CA ASP A 329 -18.49 21.28 -0.59
C ASP A 329 -18.65 22.81 -0.69
N GLN A 330 -17.77 23.56 -0.03
CA GLN A 330 -17.69 25.03 -0.02
C GLN A 330 -16.58 25.56 -0.94
N GLY A 331 -15.85 24.67 -1.63
CA GLY A 331 -14.78 25.02 -2.56
C GLY A 331 -13.45 25.39 -1.89
N ASN A 332 -13.28 25.12 -0.59
CA ASN A 332 -11.97 25.26 0.05
C ASN A 332 -11.08 24.07 -0.33
N VAL A 333 -9.84 24.39 -0.70
CA VAL A 333 -8.84 23.41 -1.11
C VAL A 333 -7.80 23.25 -0.01
N ARG A 334 -7.49 22.00 0.32
CA ARG A 334 -6.36 21.66 1.19
C ARG A 334 -5.44 20.71 0.44
N THR A 335 -4.17 21.07 0.36
CA THR A 335 -3.15 20.28 -0.36
C THR A 335 -2.11 19.76 0.63
N ALA A 336 -1.72 18.50 0.49
CA ALA A 336 -0.61 17.90 1.20
C ALA A 336 0.28 17.13 0.23
N ASN A 337 1.58 17.34 0.34
CA ASN A 337 2.57 16.57 -0.40
C ASN A 337 3.06 15.44 0.49
N VAL A 338 2.86 14.22 0.03
CA VAL A 338 3.07 13.01 0.82
C VAL A 338 4.03 12.10 0.09
N GLU A 339 4.93 11.50 0.86
CA GLU A 339 5.79 10.41 0.42
C GLU A 339 5.15 9.11 0.97
N GLY A 340 4.66 8.25 0.08
CA GLY A 340 3.93 7.02 0.45
C GLY A 340 2.43 7.05 0.13
N THR A 341 1.64 6.26 0.86
CA THR A 341 0.23 5.97 0.58
C THR A 341 -0.77 6.70 1.48
N VAL A 342 -0.32 7.43 2.51
CA VAL A 342 -1.23 8.01 3.53
C VAL A 342 -1.02 9.50 3.67
N ALA A 343 -2.02 10.28 3.27
CA ALA A 343 -2.07 11.72 3.49
C ALA A 343 -2.78 12.05 4.78
N SER A 344 -2.02 12.52 5.78
CA SER A 344 -2.56 12.98 7.05
C SER A 344 -2.79 14.48 7.07
N SER A 345 -3.57 14.95 8.05
CA SER A 345 -3.82 16.38 8.33
C SER A 345 -4.61 17.17 7.27
N LEU A 346 -5.12 16.53 6.24
CA LEU A 346 -5.99 17.16 5.25
C LEU A 346 -7.41 17.36 5.82
N LEU A 347 -7.94 16.30 6.42
CA LEU A 347 -9.24 16.26 7.06
C LEU A 347 -9.03 16.12 8.57
N ASN A 348 -9.84 16.82 9.38
CA ASN A 348 -9.71 16.76 10.83
C ASN A 348 -10.03 15.33 11.33
N GLY A 349 -9.02 14.61 11.82
CA GLY A 349 -9.17 13.27 12.37
C GLY A 349 -9.37 12.17 11.33
N ILE A 350 -9.21 12.46 10.04
CA ILE A 350 -9.29 11.48 8.95
C ILE A 350 -8.03 11.63 8.08
N ASP A 351 -7.28 10.53 7.97
CA ASP A 351 -6.18 10.39 7.04
C ASP A 351 -6.72 9.76 5.74
N LEU A 352 -6.17 10.15 4.60
CA LEU A 352 -6.53 9.58 3.30
C LEU A 352 -5.48 8.56 2.90
N GLU A 353 -5.85 7.29 2.89
CA GLU A 353 -5.05 6.22 2.32
C GLU A 353 -5.38 6.06 0.83
N PHE A 354 -4.36 5.94 0.00
CA PHE A 354 -4.51 5.73 -1.44
C PHE A 354 -3.52 4.69 -1.94
N THR A 355 -3.92 3.91 -2.94
CA THR A 355 -3.05 2.88 -3.50
C THR A 355 -1.96 3.49 -4.38
N SER A 356 -0.72 3.52 -3.89
CA SER A 356 0.47 4.12 -4.53
C SER A 356 1.06 3.27 -5.67
N GLN A 357 0.24 2.65 -6.51
CA GLN A 357 0.77 2.19 -7.79
C GLN A 357 0.84 3.39 -8.73
N ALA A 358 2.05 3.80 -9.12
CA ALA A 358 2.26 4.90 -10.07
C ALA A 358 1.39 4.72 -11.34
N ALA A 359 1.17 3.47 -11.74
CA ALA A 359 0.28 3.04 -12.82
C ALA A 359 -1.21 3.36 -12.64
N GLN A 360 -1.71 3.46 -11.40
CA GLN A 360 -3.11 3.75 -11.10
C GLN A 360 -3.34 5.24 -10.81
N ILE A 361 -2.40 5.91 -10.13
CA ILE A 361 -2.51 7.34 -9.81
C ILE A 361 -2.29 8.20 -11.04
N ALA A 362 -1.40 7.79 -11.95
CA ALA A 362 -1.14 8.56 -13.16
C ALA A 362 -2.09 8.22 -14.32
N GLY A 363 -3.12 7.40 -14.09
CA GLY A 363 -3.85 6.75 -15.18
C GLY A 363 -2.90 6.05 -16.15
N THR A 364 -3.37 5.72 -17.34
CA THR A 364 -2.51 5.27 -18.46
C THR A 364 -1.51 6.34 -18.94
N GLN A 365 -1.30 7.44 -18.20
CA GLN A 365 -0.42 8.54 -18.58
C GLN A 365 0.88 8.65 -17.78
N GLY A 366 1.09 7.93 -16.67
CA GLY A 366 2.37 8.00 -15.94
C GLY A 366 3.18 6.73 -15.89
N LEU A 367 2.93 5.78 -16.78
CA LEU A 367 3.86 4.66 -17.00
C LEU A 367 4.82 4.88 -18.16
N GLU A 368 4.56 5.85 -19.02
CA GLU A 368 5.49 6.26 -20.05
C GLU A 368 5.36 7.77 -20.14
N GLN A 369 6.45 8.52 -20.01
CA GLN A 369 6.46 9.96 -20.28
C GLN A 369 6.13 10.17 -21.77
N GLY A 370 4.87 10.03 -22.14
CA GLY A 370 4.44 10.08 -23.51
C GLY A 370 4.55 11.48 -24.07
N LEU A 371 4.75 11.58 -25.37
CA LEU A 371 4.65 12.82 -26.11
C LEU A 371 3.41 12.74 -27.00
N LEU A 372 2.51 13.70 -26.89
CA LEU A 372 1.42 13.86 -27.85
C LEU A 372 1.97 14.51 -29.12
N ILE A 373 1.97 13.75 -30.21
CA ILE A 373 2.30 14.25 -31.56
C ILE A 373 0.98 14.58 -32.25
N ALA A 374 0.63 15.87 -32.32
CA ALA A 374 -0.66 16.32 -32.84
C ALA A 374 -0.70 16.28 -34.38
N THR A 375 0.44 16.57 -35.02
CA THR A 375 0.63 16.40 -36.46
C THR A 375 1.75 15.42 -36.74
N ALA A 376 1.56 14.50 -37.68
CA ALA A 376 2.62 13.57 -38.08
C ALA A 376 3.91 14.33 -38.40
N SER A 377 5.02 13.79 -37.95
CA SER A 377 6.32 14.45 -37.94
C SER A 377 7.33 13.63 -38.71
N GLU A 378 8.22 14.30 -39.43
CA GLU A 378 9.33 13.67 -40.14
C GLU A 378 10.62 14.41 -39.78
N PHE A 379 11.72 13.66 -39.62
CA PHE A 379 13.06 14.21 -39.52
C PHE A 379 14.10 13.24 -40.08
N VAL A 380 15.23 13.78 -40.50
CA VAL A 380 16.32 13.02 -41.13
C VAL A 380 17.53 12.97 -40.21
N ILE A 381 17.97 11.76 -39.89
CA ILE A 381 19.22 11.49 -39.16
C ILE A 381 20.28 11.09 -40.18
N SER A 382 21.38 11.84 -40.23
CA SER A 382 22.52 11.51 -41.10
C SER A 382 23.79 11.31 -40.28
N ALA A 383 24.40 10.14 -40.40
CA ALA A 383 25.61 9.76 -39.67
C ALA A 383 26.38 8.72 -40.48
N GLY A 384 27.72 8.77 -40.48
CA GLY A 384 28.50 7.70 -41.09
C GLY A 384 28.44 7.58 -42.62
N GLY A 385 27.81 8.53 -43.33
CA GLY A 385 27.47 8.41 -44.75
C GLY A 385 26.08 7.81 -45.02
N PHE A 386 25.35 7.41 -43.98
CA PHE A 386 23.96 6.99 -44.05
C PHE A 386 23.02 8.18 -43.84
N SER A 387 21.81 8.08 -44.39
CA SER A 387 20.71 9.02 -44.18
C SER A 387 19.44 8.22 -43.92
N VAL A 388 18.88 8.35 -42.72
CA VAL A 388 17.67 7.68 -42.26
C VAL A 388 16.56 8.72 -42.15
N THR A 389 15.47 8.53 -42.87
CA THR A 389 14.25 9.31 -42.70
C THR A 389 13.40 8.62 -41.65
N VAL A 390 13.08 9.33 -40.56
CA VAL A 390 12.22 8.83 -39.50
C VAL A 390 10.84 9.46 -39.65
N GLU A 391 9.82 8.62 -39.86
CA GLU A 391 8.43 9.02 -39.86
C GLU A 391 7.79 8.68 -38.52
N VAL A 392 7.11 9.65 -37.90
CA VAL A 392 6.36 9.47 -36.65
C VAL A 392 4.92 9.91 -36.88
N SER A 393 3.99 8.96 -36.79
CA SER A 393 2.56 9.24 -37.01
C SER A 393 1.95 10.07 -35.88
N SER A 394 0.85 10.76 -36.16
CA SER A 394 0.12 11.51 -35.12
C SER A 394 -0.50 10.55 -34.09
N GLY A 395 -0.35 10.85 -32.81
CA GLY A 395 -0.87 10.02 -31.72
C GLY A 395 -0.16 10.25 -30.40
N LEU A 396 -0.59 9.53 -29.37
CA LEU A 396 0.12 9.46 -28.11
C LEU A 396 1.22 8.41 -28.23
N TRP A 397 2.46 8.83 -28.05
CA TRP A 397 3.62 7.94 -28.15
C TRP A 397 4.38 7.87 -26.84
N SER A 398 4.80 6.68 -26.43
CA SER A 398 5.79 6.55 -25.36
C SER A 398 7.21 6.81 -25.84
N MET A 399 8.11 7.22 -24.95
CA MET A 399 9.52 7.43 -25.30
C MET A 399 10.18 6.14 -25.77
N GLU A 400 9.85 5.01 -25.14
CA GLU A 400 10.31 3.68 -25.55
C GLU A 400 9.69 3.26 -26.88
N GLY A 401 8.43 3.64 -27.14
CA GLY A 401 7.77 3.45 -28.44
C GLY A 401 8.44 4.26 -29.55
N LEU A 402 8.76 5.53 -29.30
CA LEU A 402 9.48 6.41 -30.23
C LEU A 402 10.89 5.91 -30.50
N ALA A 403 11.64 5.52 -29.46
CA ALA A 403 12.98 4.97 -29.62
C ALA A 403 12.96 3.67 -30.45
N ARG A 404 11.94 2.81 -30.26
CA ARG A 404 11.76 1.61 -31.07
C ARG A 404 11.45 1.95 -32.53
N GLN A 405 10.55 2.91 -32.78
CA GLN A 405 10.23 3.35 -34.13
C GLN A 405 11.47 3.91 -34.85
N ILE A 406 12.28 4.73 -34.16
CA ILE A 406 13.53 5.25 -34.72
C ILE A 406 14.49 4.11 -35.04
N ASN A 407 14.63 3.12 -34.15
CA ASN A 407 15.49 1.97 -34.40
C ASN A 407 15.00 1.08 -35.55
N ASP A 408 13.69 0.93 -35.74
CA ASP A 408 13.11 0.19 -36.85
C ASP A 408 13.48 0.85 -38.19
N GLU A 409 13.33 2.18 -38.28
CA GLU A 409 13.74 2.95 -39.46
C GLU A 409 15.25 2.90 -39.71
N ILE A 410 16.08 2.91 -38.66
CA ILE A 410 17.54 2.74 -38.76
C ILE A 410 17.89 1.35 -39.34
N GLU A 411 17.17 0.31 -38.92
CA GLU A 411 17.40 -1.07 -39.37
C GLU A 411 17.07 -1.23 -40.86
N THR A 412 16.03 -0.54 -41.37
CA THR A 412 15.67 -0.58 -42.80
C THR A 412 16.78 -0.09 -43.74
N VAL A 413 17.58 0.89 -43.28
CA VAL A 413 18.69 1.48 -44.06
C VAL A 413 20.03 0.80 -43.75
N THR A 414 20.04 -0.19 -42.86
CA THR A 414 21.25 -0.94 -42.42
C THR A 414 22.38 -0.04 -41.91
N ALA A 415 22.04 1.06 -41.24
CA ALA A 415 22.99 2.05 -40.75
C ALA A 415 23.74 1.54 -39.50
N VAL A 416 24.79 0.74 -39.73
CA VAL A 416 25.60 0.13 -38.66
C VAL A 416 26.24 1.19 -37.76
N GLY A 417 25.98 1.09 -36.44
CA GLY A 417 26.54 1.96 -35.41
C GLY A 417 25.65 3.13 -35.00
N LEU A 418 24.50 3.33 -35.65
CA LEU A 418 23.48 4.30 -35.22
C LEU A 418 22.43 3.58 -34.35
N ASN A 419 22.04 4.18 -33.23
CA ASN A 419 20.95 3.66 -32.39
C ASN A 419 20.24 4.79 -31.64
N ALA A 420 18.98 4.55 -31.29
CA ALA A 420 18.19 5.37 -30.40
C ALA A 420 17.90 4.64 -29.09
N SER A 421 17.99 5.33 -27.96
CA SER A 421 17.65 4.81 -26.64
C SER A 421 16.95 5.88 -25.80
N VAL A 422 16.29 5.46 -24.73
CA VAL A 422 15.72 6.38 -23.74
C VAL A 422 16.67 6.48 -22.57
N VAL A 423 17.10 7.69 -22.24
CA VAL A 423 17.98 7.99 -21.11
C VAL A 423 17.35 9.13 -20.32
N GLU A 424 17.12 8.93 -19.02
CA GLU A 424 16.53 9.94 -18.13
C GLU A 424 15.17 10.50 -18.60
N GLY A 425 14.45 9.73 -19.44
CA GLY A 425 13.13 10.14 -19.95
C GLY A 425 13.16 10.97 -21.24
N GLU A 426 14.33 11.06 -21.87
CA GLU A 426 14.57 11.74 -23.14
C GLU A 426 15.13 10.76 -24.18
N ILE A 427 14.91 11.05 -25.46
CA ILE A 427 15.46 10.23 -26.55
C ILE A 427 16.91 10.65 -26.76
N ARG A 428 17.83 9.68 -26.66
CA ARG A 428 19.23 9.80 -27.03
C ARG A 428 19.48 9.06 -28.32
N ILE A 429 19.99 9.75 -29.35
CA ILE A 429 20.47 9.12 -30.58
C ILE A 429 22.00 9.13 -30.53
N SER A 430 22.61 7.96 -30.64
CA SER A 430 24.07 7.80 -30.58
C SER A 430 24.58 7.18 -31.87
N TYR A 431 25.79 7.59 -32.27
CA TYR A 431 26.50 7.04 -33.41
C TYR A 431 27.91 6.66 -33.04
N GLU A 432 28.20 5.36 -33.09
CA GLU A 432 29.55 4.83 -32.96
C GLU A 432 30.09 4.37 -34.31
N LYS A 433 31.24 4.93 -34.67
CA LYS A 433 31.95 4.54 -35.89
C LYS A 433 32.56 3.14 -35.71
N SER A 434 32.27 2.22 -36.64
CA SER A 434 32.92 0.91 -36.70
C SER A 434 34.45 1.01 -36.82
N ALA A 435 35.18 0.18 -36.09
CA ALA A 435 36.65 0.13 -36.09
C ALA A 435 37.27 -0.18 -37.47
N THR A 436 36.47 -0.68 -38.42
CA THR A 436 36.89 -1.00 -39.80
C THR A 436 36.55 0.11 -40.81
N ALA A 437 35.89 1.20 -40.38
CA ALA A 437 35.44 2.28 -41.26
C ALA A 437 36.57 3.26 -41.66
N ALA A 438 36.53 3.74 -42.91
CA ALA A 438 37.54 4.67 -43.45
C ALA A 438 37.71 5.94 -42.60
N VAL A 439 38.93 6.47 -42.51
CA VAL A 439 39.28 7.66 -41.72
C VAL A 439 38.48 8.91 -42.15
N SER A 440 38.02 8.97 -43.40
CA SER A 440 37.23 10.07 -43.96
C SER A 440 35.80 10.18 -43.41
N ILE A 441 35.29 9.18 -42.71
CA ILE A 441 33.95 9.19 -42.12
C ILE A 441 34.03 9.84 -40.73
N ALA A 442 33.34 10.98 -40.57
CA ALA A 442 33.24 11.71 -39.30
C ALA A 442 32.31 11.00 -38.30
N SER A 443 32.64 11.06 -37.01
CA SER A 443 31.84 10.54 -35.88
C SER A 443 30.72 11.51 -35.47
N THR A 444 30.15 12.22 -36.44
CA THR A 444 29.16 13.27 -36.22
C THR A 444 27.79 12.82 -36.69
N ILE A 445 26.77 13.16 -35.91
CA ILE A 445 25.35 12.99 -36.24
C ILE A 445 24.84 14.34 -36.72
N LYS A 446 24.12 14.38 -37.84
CA LYS A 446 23.44 15.58 -38.30
C LYS A 446 21.94 15.34 -38.38
N ILE A 447 21.18 16.17 -37.66
CA ILE A 447 19.72 16.20 -37.68
C ILE A 447 19.27 17.30 -38.65
N SER A 448 18.38 16.96 -39.59
CA SER A 448 17.85 17.89 -40.59
C SER A 448 16.44 17.52 -41.02
N GLY A 449 15.76 18.36 -41.80
CA GLY A 449 14.46 18.03 -42.37
C GLY A 449 13.32 17.94 -41.35
N LEU A 450 13.44 18.63 -40.20
CA LEU A 450 12.40 18.68 -39.17
C LEU A 450 11.10 19.26 -39.77
N SER A 451 10.01 18.50 -39.66
CA SER A 451 8.68 18.91 -40.09
C SER A 451 7.60 18.45 -39.09
N GLY A 452 6.43 19.11 -39.12
CA GLY A 452 5.34 18.82 -38.19
C GLY A 452 5.69 19.19 -36.75
N ASP A 453 5.39 18.28 -35.83
CA ASP A 453 5.65 18.43 -34.39
C ASP A 453 7.06 17.90 -34.00
N ALA A 454 7.99 17.74 -34.93
CA ALA A 454 9.33 17.20 -34.65
C ALA A 454 10.12 18.04 -33.62
N ASP A 455 9.87 19.35 -33.55
CA ASP A 455 10.45 20.22 -32.51
C ASP A 455 9.99 19.83 -31.09
N ARG A 456 8.80 19.22 -30.95
CA ARG A 456 8.26 18.76 -29.65
C ARG A 456 8.95 17.51 -29.12
N ILE A 457 9.55 16.73 -30.02
CA ILE A 457 10.44 15.61 -29.65
C ILE A 457 11.69 16.14 -28.95
N GLY A 458 12.04 17.43 -29.15
CA GLY A 458 13.19 18.07 -28.51
C GLY A 458 14.47 18.00 -29.34
N LEU A 459 14.38 17.54 -30.59
CA LEU A 459 15.50 17.46 -31.52
C LEU A 459 15.70 18.81 -32.21
N VAL A 460 16.91 19.38 -32.10
CA VAL A 460 17.27 20.62 -32.77
C VAL A 460 18.07 20.31 -34.05
N ALA A 461 17.81 21.04 -35.13
CA ALA A 461 18.56 20.91 -36.37
C ALA A 461 20.01 21.32 -36.14
N GLY A 462 20.96 20.43 -36.39
CA GLY A 462 22.36 20.67 -36.03
C GLY A 462 23.27 19.51 -36.35
N THR A 463 24.58 19.73 -36.20
CA THR A 463 25.60 18.69 -36.26
C THR A 463 26.18 18.49 -34.88
N TYR A 464 26.10 17.26 -34.38
CA TYR A 464 26.44 16.82 -33.04
C TYR A 464 27.56 15.80 -33.10
N SER A 465 28.41 15.74 -32.06
CA SER A 465 29.52 14.79 -31.99
C SER A 465 29.15 13.65 -31.03
N GLY A 466 29.17 12.41 -31.52
CA GLY A 466 28.90 11.21 -30.72
C GLY A 466 27.42 10.94 -30.47
N PHE A 467 26.71 11.83 -29.77
CA PHE A 467 25.29 11.67 -29.45
C PHE A 467 24.52 12.99 -29.52
N VAL A 468 23.19 12.90 -29.64
CA VAL A 468 22.24 14.01 -29.52
C VAL A 468 21.14 13.61 -28.54
N ASP A 469 20.85 14.49 -27.60
CA ASP A 469 19.76 14.34 -26.64
C ASP A 469 18.60 15.24 -27.04
N ALA A 470 17.40 14.66 -27.03
CA ALA A 470 16.17 15.34 -27.39
C ALA A 470 15.50 15.89 -26.12
N ASN A 471 15.66 17.19 -25.86
CA ASN A 471 15.06 17.84 -24.69
C ASN A 471 13.59 18.12 -24.98
N LYS A 472 12.71 17.22 -24.54
CA LYS A 472 11.28 17.29 -24.82
C LYS A 472 10.63 18.55 -24.24
N ASP A 473 9.64 19.08 -24.96
CA ASP A 473 8.83 20.19 -24.45
C ASP A 473 7.93 19.70 -23.30
N LYS A 474 8.23 20.15 -22.08
CA LYS A 474 7.52 19.77 -20.85
C LYS A 474 6.12 20.40 -20.74
N ALA A 475 5.74 21.31 -21.63
CA ALA A 475 4.43 21.96 -21.60
C ALA A 475 3.27 21.05 -22.04
N TYR A 476 3.56 19.88 -22.62
CA TYR A 476 2.57 18.96 -23.20
C TYR A 476 2.86 17.48 -22.88
N VAL A 477 3.40 17.22 -21.68
CA VAL A 477 3.58 15.88 -21.09
C VAL A 477 2.32 15.49 -20.32
#